data_AF-A0A3M2L696-F1
#
_entry.id   AF-A0A3M2L696-F1
#
_cell.length_a   1.000
_cell.length_b   1.000
_cell.length_c   1.000
_cell.angle_alpha   90.00
_cell.angle_beta   90.00
_cell.angle_gamma   90.00
#
_symmetry.space_group_name_H-M   'P 1'
#
loop_
_entity.id
_entity.type
_entity.pdbx_description
1 polymer ?
#
loop_
_entity_poly.entity_id
_entity_poly.type
_entity_poly.pdbx_seq_one_letter_code
_entity_poly.pdbx_strand_id
1 'polypeptide(L)'
;MTVRDESTALQAEFTHLEEEHGTSTLGALVADSGIGIGEWDRMYSIYATTGNILNQRLGTDLRWSGLPFDDSDVQVFMNKGKVVYAFLDRTPRHNVENLKYATPQSVVQARKFTPKPWDGGYQPPDYWRAEIESFAP
;
A
#
# COMPACT_ATOMS: atom_id res chain seq x y z
N MET A 1 -0.33 1.96 18.52
CA MET A 1 -0.61 2.30 17.12
C MET A 1 -1.87 1.58 16.69
N THR A 2 -2.85 2.29 16.16
CA THR A 2 -4.10 1.70 15.69
C THR A 2 -4.03 1.59 14.17
N VAL A 3 -4.20 0.38 13.65
CA VAL A 3 -4.39 0.14 12.22
C VAL A 3 -5.83 0.48 11.86
N ARG A 4 -6.00 1.38 10.89
CA ARG A 4 -7.30 1.86 10.42
C ARG A 4 -7.73 1.08 9.19
N ASP A 5 -9.01 1.15 8.80
CA ASP A 5 -9.36 0.79 7.43
C ASP A 5 -8.72 1.80 6.44
N GLU A 6 -8.47 1.34 5.21
CA GLU A 6 -8.01 2.21 4.14
C GLU A 6 -8.99 3.39 3.93
N SER A 7 -8.43 4.56 3.64
CA SER A 7 -9.23 5.72 3.30
C SER A 7 -9.80 5.59 1.90
N THR A 8 -11.12 5.77 1.78
CA THR A 8 -11.80 5.83 0.47
C THR A 8 -11.24 6.92 -0.42
N ALA A 9 -10.72 8.01 0.14
CA ALA A 9 -10.08 9.08 -0.63
C ALA A 9 -8.73 8.64 -1.20
N LEU A 10 -7.94 7.86 -0.45
CA LEU A 10 -6.67 7.34 -0.98
C LEU A 10 -6.93 6.33 -2.10
N GLN A 11 -7.89 5.44 -1.88
CA GLN A 11 -8.32 4.49 -2.90
C GLN A 11 -8.82 5.20 -4.17
N ALA A 12 -9.53 6.31 -4.04
CA ALA A 12 -10.00 7.10 -5.18
C ALA A 12 -8.84 7.67 -6.01
N GLU A 13 -7.76 8.15 -5.39
CA GLU A 13 -6.58 8.66 -6.11
C GLU A 13 -5.88 7.56 -6.92
N PHE A 14 -5.72 6.36 -6.35
CA PHE A 14 -5.18 5.22 -7.09
C PHE A 14 -6.11 4.80 -8.24
N THR A 15 -7.42 4.76 -7.99
CA THR A 15 -8.43 4.45 -9.02
C THR A 15 -8.37 5.45 -10.17
N HIS A 16 -8.27 6.74 -9.86
CA HIS A 16 -8.17 7.80 -10.87
C HIS A 16 -6.90 7.66 -11.72
N LEU A 17 -5.74 7.40 -11.09
CA LEU A 17 -4.50 7.13 -11.80
C LEU A 17 -4.63 5.93 -12.75
N GLU A 18 -5.31 4.86 -12.32
CA GLU A 18 -5.56 3.66 -13.11
C GLU A 18 -6.48 3.94 -14.30
N GLU A 19 -7.54 4.73 -14.13
CA GLU A 19 -8.46 5.12 -15.20
C GLU A 19 -7.80 6.04 -16.25
N GLU A 20 -6.91 6.92 -15.82
CA GLU A 20 -6.15 7.81 -16.71
C GLU A 20 -4.95 7.12 -17.37
N HIS A 21 -4.63 5.89 -16.97
CA HIS A 21 -3.39 5.19 -17.34
C HIS A 21 -2.14 6.04 -17.04
N GLY A 22 -2.19 6.77 -15.93
CA GLY A 22 -1.26 7.83 -15.61
C GLY A 22 0.03 7.38 -14.93
N THR A 23 0.82 8.37 -14.53
CA THR A 23 2.00 8.21 -13.68
C THR A 23 2.06 9.37 -12.70
N SER A 24 2.36 9.08 -11.44
CA SER A 24 2.48 10.05 -10.36
C SER A 24 3.59 9.64 -9.40
N THR A 25 3.72 10.35 -8.27
CA THR A 25 4.54 9.91 -7.13
C THR A 25 3.64 9.48 -5.99
N LEU A 26 4.13 8.57 -5.15
CA LEU A 26 3.36 8.10 -4.00
C LEU A 26 3.06 9.26 -3.02
N GLY A 27 4.00 10.20 -2.87
CA GLY A 27 3.81 11.40 -2.06
C GLY A 27 2.69 12.30 -2.57
N ALA A 28 2.56 12.46 -3.89
CA ALA A 28 1.48 13.26 -4.49
C ALA A 28 0.12 12.61 -4.25
N LEU A 29 -0.04 11.32 -4.56
CA LEU A 29 -1.30 10.58 -4.31
C LEU A 29 -1.74 10.67 -2.83
N VAL A 30 -0.81 10.49 -1.90
CA VAL A 30 -1.08 10.63 -0.47
C VAL A 30 -1.50 12.05 -0.10
N ALA A 31 -0.85 13.07 -0.67
CA ALA A 31 -1.20 14.47 -0.42
C ALA A 31 -2.58 14.82 -0.99
N ASP A 32 -2.85 14.43 -2.24
CA ASP A 32 -4.09 14.71 -2.97
C ASP A 32 -5.29 14.03 -2.31
N SER A 33 -5.11 12.83 -1.76
CA SER A 33 -6.14 12.12 -0.99
C SER A 33 -6.57 12.82 0.31
N GLY A 34 -5.79 13.80 0.80
CA GLY A 34 -6.12 14.59 1.99
C GLY A 34 -6.13 13.81 3.32
N ILE A 35 -5.62 12.58 3.36
CA ILE A 35 -5.71 11.68 4.54
C ILE A 35 -4.88 12.13 5.75
N GLY A 36 -4.06 13.17 5.61
CA GLY A 36 -3.42 13.83 6.74
C GLY A 36 -2.39 12.97 7.49
N ILE A 37 -1.62 12.15 6.77
CA ILE A 37 -0.54 11.31 7.36
C ILE A 37 0.57 12.18 8.00
N GLY A 38 0.72 13.43 7.56
CA GLY A 38 1.83 14.29 7.95
C GLY A 38 3.12 13.91 7.24
N GLU A 39 4.27 14.30 7.80
CA GLU A 39 5.58 13.94 7.25
C GLU A 39 5.85 12.44 7.39
N TRP A 40 6.28 11.80 6.30
CA TRP A 40 6.70 10.40 6.25
C TRP A 40 7.90 10.22 5.29
N ASP A 41 8.71 9.20 5.52
CA ASP A 41 9.92 8.88 4.74
C ASP A 41 9.89 7.50 4.09
N ARG A 42 9.18 6.53 4.69
CA ARG A 42 9.04 5.17 4.15
C ARG A 42 7.62 4.65 4.32
N MET A 43 7.14 3.92 3.33
CA MET A 43 5.89 3.15 3.36
C MET A 43 6.25 1.67 3.17
N TYR A 44 5.76 0.80 4.06
CA TYR A 44 5.92 -0.65 3.99
C TYR A 44 4.57 -1.32 3.84
N SER A 45 4.49 -2.37 3.01
CA SER A 45 3.35 -3.29 3.00
C SER A 45 3.75 -4.59 3.70
N ILE A 46 3.07 -4.93 4.81
CA ILE A 46 3.43 -6.06 5.65
C ILE A 46 2.22 -6.96 5.88
N TYR A 47 2.29 -8.19 5.39
CA TYR A 47 1.36 -9.24 5.79
C TYR A 47 1.57 -9.56 7.27
N ALA A 48 0.65 -9.10 8.14
CA ALA A 48 0.78 -9.25 9.58
C ALA A 48 -0.57 -9.41 10.28
N THR A 49 -0.80 -10.60 10.83
CA THR A 49 -1.92 -10.89 11.73
C THR A 49 -1.63 -10.57 13.19
N THR A 50 -0.39 -10.20 13.53
CA THR A 50 0.03 -9.89 14.91
C THR A 50 0.98 -8.69 14.99
N GLY A 51 0.92 -7.96 16.11
CA GLY A 51 1.79 -6.80 16.35
C GLY A 51 3.27 -7.15 16.48
N ASN A 52 3.60 -8.38 16.88
CA ASN A 52 4.99 -8.83 16.99
C ASN A 52 5.69 -8.85 15.63
N ILE A 53 4.98 -9.26 14.57
CA ILE A 53 5.51 -9.25 13.20
C ILE A 53 5.83 -7.81 12.77
N LEU A 54 4.90 -6.87 13.03
CA LEU A 54 5.12 -5.45 12.71
C LEU A 54 6.30 -4.87 13.49
N ASN A 55 6.37 -5.11 14.79
CA ASN A 55 7.46 -4.64 15.64
C ASN A 55 8.82 -5.17 15.16
N GLN A 56 8.91 -6.46 14.86
CA GLN A 56 10.13 -7.09 14.35
C GLN A 56 10.55 -6.50 13.00
N ARG A 57 9.61 -6.30 12.07
CA ARG A 57 9.89 -5.78 10.73
C ARG A 57 10.32 -4.32 10.74
N LEU A 58 9.70 -3.52 11.60
CA LEU A 58 9.88 -2.06 11.63
C LEU A 58 10.95 -1.62 12.63
N GLY A 59 11.47 -2.55 13.46
CA GLY A 59 12.40 -2.21 14.54
C GLY A 59 11.75 -1.34 15.62
N THR A 60 10.48 -1.60 15.94
CA THR A 60 9.70 -0.83 16.91
C THR A 60 9.22 -1.69 18.08
N ASP A 61 8.74 -1.05 19.13
CA ASP A 61 8.11 -1.73 20.28
C ASP A 61 6.75 -1.09 20.59
N LEU A 62 5.85 -1.16 19.61
CA LEU A 62 4.53 -0.55 19.71
C LEU A 62 3.48 -1.58 20.11
N ARG A 63 2.49 -1.13 20.88
CA ARG A 63 1.26 -1.88 21.09
C ARG A 63 0.31 -1.62 19.93
N TRP A 64 0.02 -2.65 19.14
CA TRP A 64 -0.84 -2.57 17.96
C TRP A 64 -2.28 -2.94 18.29
N SER A 65 -3.24 -2.30 17.62
CA SER A 65 -4.67 -2.61 17.64
C SER A 65 -5.25 -2.47 16.23
N GLY A 66 -6.43 -3.04 15.97
CA GLY A 66 -7.08 -2.99 14.66
C GLY A 66 -6.44 -3.87 13.58
N LEU A 67 -5.63 -4.85 13.99
CA LEU A 67 -4.96 -5.76 13.07
C LEU A 67 -5.97 -6.68 12.35
N PRO A 68 -5.67 -7.07 11.11
CA PRO A 68 -6.56 -7.94 10.36
C PRO A 68 -6.57 -9.35 10.97
N PHE A 69 -7.74 -9.97 10.92
CA PHE A 69 -7.91 -11.43 11.12
C PHE A 69 -7.95 -12.18 9.78
N ASP A 70 -7.84 -11.45 8.66
CA ASP A 70 -7.91 -11.93 7.29
C ASP A 70 -6.55 -11.79 6.58
N ASP A 71 -6.54 -12.06 5.28
CA ASP A 71 -5.32 -12.02 4.46
C ASP A 71 -4.89 -10.60 4.04
N SER A 72 -5.43 -9.53 4.65
CA SER A 72 -5.07 -8.15 4.31
C SER A 72 -3.63 -7.82 4.72
N ASP A 73 -2.97 -7.02 3.88
CA ASP A 73 -1.68 -6.46 4.25
C ASP A 73 -1.90 -5.23 5.14
N VAL A 74 -0.92 -4.92 6.00
CA VAL A 74 -0.89 -3.67 6.77
C VAL A 74 0.09 -2.72 6.09
N GLN A 75 -0.42 -1.60 5.57
CA GLN A 75 0.40 -0.51 5.05
C GLN A 75 0.84 0.38 6.21
N VAL A 76 2.14 0.59 6.35
CA VAL A 76 2.73 1.32 7.47
C VAL A 76 3.61 2.45 6.96
N PHE A 77 3.27 3.66 7.36
CA PHE A 77 4.05 4.86 7.08
C PHE A 77 4.94 5.18 8.27
N MET A 78 6.21 5.39 7.98
CA MET A 78 7.26 5.71 8.94
C MET A 78 7.76 7.13 8.71
N ASN A 79 8.30 7.74 9.76
CA ASN A 79 9.11 8.95 9.70
C ASN A 79 10.23 8.84 10.73
N LYS A 80 11.50 8.87 10.29
CA LYS A 80 12.69 8.84 11.17
C LYS A 80 12.63 7.69 12.19
N GLY A 81 12.23 6.51 11.72
CA GLY A 81 12.14 5.29 12.54
C GLY A 81 10.91 5.18 13.44
N LYS A 82 9.93 6.08 13.31
CA LYS A 82 8.67 6.04 14.06
C LYS A 82 7.50 5.79 13.13
N VAL A 83 6.56 4.92 13.53
CA VAL A 83 5.30 4.76 12.81
C VAL A 83 4.45 6.02 12.98
N VAL A 84 4.06 6.63 11.87
CA VAL A 84 3.18 7.82 11.85
C VAL A 84 1.76 7.47 11.41
N TYR A 85 1.59 6.43 10.60
CA TYR A 85 0.27 6.00 10.13
C TYR A 85 0.27 4.51 9.78
N ALA A 86 -0.86 3.85 9.94
CA ALA A 86 -1.05 2.47 9.48
C ALA A 86 -2.49 2.19 9.10
N PHE A 87 -2.70 1.43 8.02
CA PHE A 87 -4.02 1.01 7.58
C PHE A 87 -4.04 -0.41 6.97
N LEU A 88 -5.23 -1.00 6.89
CA LEU A 88 -5.49 -2.28 6.23
C LEU A 88 -5.61 -2.09 4.72
N ASP A 89 -4.71 -2.68 3.96
CA ASP A 89 -4.74 -2.71 2.50
C ASP A 89 -5.54 -3.92 2.03
N ARG A 90 -6.80 -3.65 1.69
CA ARG A 90 -7.75 -4.62 1.18
C ARG A 90 -7.80 -4.55 -0.33
N THR A 91 -8.28 -5.63 -0.96
CA THR A 91 -8.43 -5.65 -2.42
C THR A 91 -9.39 -4.57 -2.92
N PRO A 92 -9.08 -3.85 -4.02
CA PRO A 92 -7.85 -3.95 -4.83
C PRO A 92 -6.64 -3.36 -4.11
N ARG A 93 -5.54 -4.13 -4.03
CA ARG A 93 -4.36 -3.73 -3.26
C ARG A 93 -3.45 -2.80 -4.04
N HIS A 94 -2.87 -1.82 -3.35
CA HIS A 94 -1.81 -0.96 -3.88
C HIS A 94 -0.55 -1.14 -3.01
N ASN A 95 0.09 -2.30 -3.16
CA ASN A 95 1.17 -2.74 -2.29
C ASN A 95 2.57 -2.56 -2.88
N VAL A 96 3.48 -2.21 -1.98
CA VAL A 96 4.93 -2.34 -2.19
C VAL A 96 5.28 -3.83 -2.11
N GLU A 97 6.22 -4.28 -2.93
CA GLU A 97 6.68 -5.67 -2.85
C GLU A 97 7.15 -6.06 -1.44
N ASN A 98 6.95 -7.34 -1.11
CA ASN A 98 7.34 -7.89 0.18
C ASN A 98 8.82 -7.60 0.48
N LEU A 99 9.11 -7.19 1.72
CA LEU A 99 10.43 -6.82 2.22
C LEU A 99 11.03 -5.54 1.64
N LYS A 100 10.29 -4.77 0.84
CA LYS A 100 10.73 -3.48 0.31
C LYS A 100 9.96 -2.33 0.95
N TYR A 101 10.42 -1.11 0.69
CA TYR A 101 9.69 0.11 1.05
C TYR A 101 9.53 1.04 -0.15
N ALA A 102 8.52 1.88 -0.12
CA ALA A 102 8.38 3.02 -1.01
C ALA A 102 8.67 4.32 -0.26
N THR A 103 9.04 5.37 -0.98
CA THR A 103 9.26 6.72 -0.43
C THR A 103 8.24 7.69 -1.02
N PRO A 104 8.13 8.93 -0.52
CA PRO A 104 7.29 9.93 -1.17
C PRO A 104 7.66 10.17 -2.64
N GLN A 105 8.90 9.90 -3.03
CA GLN A 105 9.41 10.05 -4.40
C GLN A 105 9.27 8.78 -5.26
N SER A 106 8.85 7.65 -4.68
CA SER A 106 8.57 6.43 -5.45
C SER A 106 7.59 6.73 -6.57
N VAL A 107 7.96 6.34 -7.80
CA VAL A 107 7.07 6.44 -8.95
C VAL A 107 5.91 5.47 -8.76
N VAL A 108 4.70 5.95 -9.02
CA VAL A 108 3.49 5.13 -9.13
C VAL A 108 3.00 5.20 -10.54
N GLN A 109 2.90 4.06 -11.22
CA GLN A 109 2.52 3.99 -12.62
C GLN A 109 1.36 3.01 -12.80
N ALA A 110 0.32 3.45 -13.52
CA ALA A 110 -0.71 2.55 -13.99
C ALA A 110 -0.12 1.61 -15.06
N ARG A 111 -0.27 0.31 -14.84
CA ARG A 111 0.18 -0.75 -15.75
C ARG A 111 -1.00 -1.58 -16.19
N LYS A 112 -0.99 -1.94 -17.47
CA LYS A 112 -1.96 -2.86 -18.04
C LYS A 112 -1.56 -4.29 -17.69
N PHE A 113 -2.48 -5.02 -17.08
CA PHE A 113 -2.35 -6.44 -16.78
C PHE A 113 -3.27 -7.24 -17.69
N THR A 114 -2.69 -8.26 -18.32
CA THR A 114 -3.43 -9.28 -19.05
C THR A 114 -3.37 -10.57 -18.21
N PRO A 115 -4.47 -10.92 -17.51
CA PRO A 115 -4.54 -12.15 -16.73
C PRO A 115 -4.22 -13.38 -17.57
N LYS A 116 -3.66 -14.43 -16.98
CA LYS A 116 -3.61 -15.73 -17.66
C LYS A 116 -5.02 -16.31 -17.76
N PRO A 117 -5.33 -17.05 -18.85
CA PRO A 117 -6.58 -17.79 -18.94
C PRO A 117 -6.70 -18.78 -17.78
N TRP A 118 -7.92 -18.99 -17.29
CA TRP A 118 -8.20 -20.03 -16.31
C TRP A 118 -8.25 -21.41 -16.98
N ASP A 119 -8.07 -22.46 -16.18
CA ASP A 119 -8.27 -23.85 -16.61
C ASP A 119 -9.75 -24.02 -17.05
N GLY A 120 -9.96 -24.00 -18.37
CA GLY A 120 -11.28 -23.90 -18.98
C GLY A 120 -11.36 -22.93 -20.18
N GLY A 121 -10.30 -22.17 -20.46
CA GLY A 121 -10.18 -21.32 -21.66
C GLY A 121 -10.87 -19.96 -21.54
N TYR A 122 -11.45 -19.63 -20.38
CA TYR A 122 -11.90 -18.27 -20.09
C TYR A 122 -10.68 -17.35 -19.95
N GLN A 123 -10.63 -16.32 -20.79
CA GLN A 123 -9.66 -15.23 -20.71
C GLN A 123 -10.32 -14.06 -19.97
N PRO A 124 -9.91 -13.74 -18.74
CA PRO A 124 -10.44 -12.57 -18.05
C PRO A 124 -9.98 -11.28 -18.78
N PRO A 125 -10.78 -10.19 -18.70
CA PRO A 125 -10.46 -8.95 -19.39
C PRO A 125 -9.15 -8.35 -18.88
N ASP A 126 -8.51 -7.57 -19.74
CA ASP A 126 -7.40 -6.72 -19.32
C ASP A 126 -7.89 -5.72 -18.27
N TYR A 127 -7.05 -5.43 -17.29
CA TYR A 127 -7.31 -4.40 -16.29
C TYR A 127 -6.07 -3.56 -16.07
N TRP A 128 -6.26 -2.35 -15.53
CA TRP A 128 -5.16 -1.49 -15.12
C TRP A 128 -4.99 -1.56 -13.62
N ARG A 129 -3.74 -1.50 -13.19
CA ARG A 129 -3.39 -1.47 -11.77
C ARG A 129 -2.18 -0.57 -11.55
N ALA A 130 -2.20 0.19 -10.47
CA ALA A 130 -1.06 0.97 -10.04
C ALA A 130 0.06 0.06 -9.48
N GLU A 131 1.25 0.20 -10.04
CA GLU A 131 2.48 -0.37 -9.49
C GLU A 131 3.31 0.72 -8.81
N ILE A 132 3.83 0.43 -7.63
CA ILE A 132 4.64 1.35 -6.83
C ILE A 132 6.11 0.93 -6.89
N GLU A 133 6.99 1.86 -7.28
CA GLU A 133 8.43 1.68 -7.21
C GLU A 133 8.89 1.43 -5.77
N SER A 134 9.72 0.41 -5.59
CA SER A 134 10.10 -0.09 -4.27
C SER A 134 11.61 -0.31 -4.13
N PHE A 135 12.12 -0.08 -2.93
CA PHE A 135 13.54 -0.10 -2.59
C PHE A 135 13.85 -1.17 -1.54
N ALA A 136 15.06 -1.73 -1.60
CA ALA A 136 15.56 -2.64 -0.58
C ALA A 136 15.73 -1.89 0.78
N PRO A 137 15.48 -2.58 1.91
CA PRO A 137 15.41 -1.99 3.25
C PRO A 137 16.75 -1.45 3.76
#